data_AF-A0A1M2W545-F1
#
_entry.id   AF-A0A1M2W545-F1
#
_cell.length_a   1.000
_cell.length_b   1.000
_cell.length_c   1.000
_cell.angle_alpha   90.00
_cell.angle_beta   90.00
_cell.angle_gamma   90.00
#
_symmetry.space_group_name_H-M   'P 1'
#
loop_
_entity.id
_entity.type
_entity.pdbx_description
1 polymer ?
#
loop_
_entity_poly.entity_id
_entity_poly.type
_entity_poly.pdbx_seq_one_letter_code
_entity_poly.pdbx_strand_id
1 'polypeptide(L)'
;MSIVKRIRSTKYEDIPNGTLYPTDPAEDSEVIVIIDTGCSASLVPEAVLKQARTSLFPCAENRQLQEAADNDYELYSNGGQACFIVPDEQYENLYIRYRFKGRSAGSTVEVYGPADPFLCARNPEAYDQKFREGLLFPDSKALNTVLGNRWVFGMNFLHSMFAALHIPEMPSGAKPYVRFAPQRQSKESVLEYTLPPFPAT
;
A
#
# COMPACT_ATOMS: atom_id res chain seq x y z
N MET A 1 -4.40 6.97 5.09
CA MET A 1 -4.48 6.43 3.70
C MET A 1 -5.90 5.95 3.46
N SER A 2 -6.48 6.15 2.28
CA SER A 2 -7.83 5.64 1.99
C SER A 2 -7.89 4.93 0.64
N ILE A 3 -8.65 3.84 0.57
CA ILE A 3 -9.02 3.17 -0.65
C ILE A 3 -10.22 3.88 -1.27
N VAL A 4 -10.13 4.17 -2.56
CA VAL A 4 -11.14 4.92 -3.32
C VAL A 4 -11.40 4.24 -4.67
N LYS A 5 -12.58 4.48 -5.24
CA LYS A 5 -12.95 4.00 -6.57
C LYS A 5 -12.82 5.13 -7.59
N ARG A 6 -12.09 4.90 -8.69
CA ARG A 6 -12.04 5.86 -9.81
C ARG A 6 -13.26 5.66 -10.71
N ILE A 7 -14.00 6.72 -10.99
CA ILE A 7 -15.23 6.66 -11.80
C ILE A 7 -15.06 7.36 -13.14
N ARG A 8 -14.21 8.39 -13.18
CA ARG A 8 -13.78 9.09 -14.40
C ARG A 8 -12.31 9.48 -14.26
N SER A 9 -11.69 9.94 -15.34
CA SER A 9 -10.24 10.24 -15.42
C SER A 9 -9.66 10.94 -14.18
N THR A 10 -10.36 11.92 -13.63
CA THR A 10 -9.93 12.68 -12.44
C THR A 10 -10.91 12.62 -11.27
N LYS A 11 -11.97 11.80 -11.34
CA LYS A 11 -13.01 11.72 -10.30
C LYS A 11 -12.91 10.40 -9.52
N TYR A 12 -12.81 10.52 -8.22
CA TYR A 12 -12.76 9.42 -7.25
C TYR A 12 -13.93 9.50 -6.29
N GLU A 13 -14.43 8.35 -5.85
CA GLU A 13 -15.44 8.23 -4.80
C GLU A 13 -14.91 7.37 -3.66
N ASP A 14 -15.29 7.74 -2.43
CA ASP A 14 -14.93 6.99 -1.24
C ASP A 14 -15.61 5.62 -1.25
N ILE A 15 -14.86 4.59 -0.89
CA ILE A 15 -15.42 3.26 -0.65
C ILE A 15 -15.83 3.20 0.83
N PRO A 16 -16.98 2.60 1.18
CA PRO A 16 -17.33 2.34 2.58
C PRO A 16 -16.18 1.62 3.32
N ASN A 17 -15.84 2.10 4.52
CA ASN A 17 -14.70 1.64 5.31
C ASN A 17 -13.32 1.80 4.64
N GLY A 18 -13.23 2.57 3.54
CA GLY A 18 -12.04 2.79 2.71
C GLY A 18 -10.84 3.36 3.45
N THR A 19 -11.04 4.12 4.53
CA THR A 19 -9.95 4.72 5.29
C THR A 19 -9.28 3.69 6.19
N LEU A 20 -7.98 3.49 5.99
CA LEU A 20 -7.16 2.55 6.74
C LEU A 20 -6.57 3.22 7.97
N TYR A 21 -6.87 2.69 9.16
CA TYR A 21 -6.45 3.24 10.44
C TYR A 21 -5.41 2.35 11.14
N PRO A 22 -4.39 2.94 11.78
CA PRO A 22 -3.33 2.19 12.46
C PRO A 22 -3.81 1.46 13.72
N THR A 23 -4.64 2.09 14.55
CA THR A 23 -5.25 1.56 15.78
C THR A 23 -6.33 2.55 16.24
N ASP A 24 -7.55 2.07 16.52
CA ASP A 24 -8.75 2.77 17.09
C ASP A 24 -9.05 4.21 16.57
N PRO A 25 -10.28 4.53 16.14
CA PRO A 25 -10.59 5.66 15.26
C PRO A 25 -10.66 7.01 16.00
N ALA A 26 -9.68 7.34 16.85
CA ALA A 26 -9.41 8.74 17.13
C ALA A 26 -9.01 9.38 15.78
N GLU A 27 -9.97 10.09 15.19
CA GLU A 27 -10.01 10.51 13.77
C GLU A 27 -8.80 11.35 13.30
N ASP A 28 -7.92 11.74 14.22
CA ASP A 28 -6.77 12.63 13.99
C ASP A 28 -5.39 12.01 14.35
N SER A 29 -5.30 10.68 14.51
CA SER A 29 -4.00 10.05 14.79
C SER A 29 -3.08 10.10 13.57
N GLU A 30 -2.05 10.95 13.65
CA GLU A 30 -1.05 11.08 12.59
C GLU A 30 -0.18 9.82 12.51
N VAL A 31 -0.12 9.23 11.31
CA VAL A 31 0.77 8.12 10.99
C VAL A 31 2.07 8.67 10.43
N ILE A 32 3.20 8.19 10.94
CA ILE A 32 4.52 8.45 10.35
C ILE A 32 4.81 7.35 9.34
N VAL A 33 4.99 7.70 8.07
CA VAL A 33 5.33 6.73 7.02
C VAL A 33 6.83 6.83 6.72
N ILE A 34 7.53 5.71 6.85
CA ILE A 34 8.93 5.55 6.46
C ILE A 34 8.95 5.00 5.02
N ILE A 35 9.61 5.69 4.11
CA ILE A 35 9.88 5.17 2.77
C ILE A 35 11.20 4.40 2.84
N ASP A 36 11.19 3.10 2.55
CA ASP A 36 12.35 2.23 2.70
C ASP A 36 12.61 1.41 1.44
N THR A 37 13.66 1.76 0.70
CA THR A 37 14.09 1.00 -0.49
C THR A 37 14.76 -0.33 -0.15
N GLY A 38 15.15 -0.54 1.10
CA GLY A 38 15.71 -1.81 1.59
C GLY A 38 14.63 -2.83 1.96
N CYS A 39 13.37 -2.43 2.03
CA CYS A 39 12.25 -3.30 2.33
C CYS A 39 11.49 -3.65 1.04
N SER A 40 11.42 -4.94 0.68
CA SER A 40 10.71 -5.37 -0.55
C SER A 40 9.22 -5.08 -0.52
N ALA A 41 8.61 -5.20 0.67
CA ALA A 41 7.18 -5.06 0.86
C ALA A 41 6.86 -3.96 1.87
N SER A 42 5.59 -3.55 1.92
CA SER A 42 5.15 -2.51 2.85
C SER A 42 4.61 -3.15 4.12
N LEU A 43 5.07 -2.65 5.26
CA LEU A 43 4.70 -3.13 6.59
C LEU A 43 3.70 -2.18 7.22
N VAL A 44 2.60 -2.73 7.70
CA VAL A 44 1.51 -2.00 8.35
C VAL A 44 1.08 -2.68 9.65
N PRO A 45 0.43 -1.97 10.58
CA PRO A 45 -0.14 -2.58 11.76
C PRO A 45 -1.16 -3.66 11.40
N GLU A 46 -1.22 -4.73 12.20
CA GLU A 46 -2.16 -5.84 12.00
C GLU A 46 -3.62 -5.37 11.95
N ALA A 47 -3.97 -4.29 12.65
CA ALA A 47 -5.31 -3.70 12.59
C ALA A 47 -5.72 -3.27 11.16
N VAL A 48 -4.77 -2.80 10.35
CA VAL A 48 -4.99 -2.46 8.94
C VAL A 48 -5.32 -3.71 8.13
N LEU A 49 -4.60 -4.81 8.36
CA LEU A 49 -4.84 -6.08 7.68
C LEU A 49 -6.16 -6.71 8.10
N LYS A 50 -6.47 -6.66 9.41
CA LYS A 50 -7.78 -7.05 9.93
C LYS A 50 -8.91 -6.27 9.25
N GLN A 51 -8.81 -4.95 9.18
CA GLN A 51 -9.78 -4.12 8.48
C GLN A 51 -9.90 -4.50 6.99
N ALA A 52 -8.79 -4.78 6.32
CA ALA A 52 -8.80 -5.25 4.94
C ALA A 52 -9.61 -6.55 4.79
N ARG A 53 -9.37 -7.54 5.65
CA ARG A 53 -10.05 -8.84 5.64
C ARG A 53 -11.53 -8.75 6.02
N THR A 54 -11.88 -7.96 7.04
CA THR A 54 -13.22 -7.98 7.64
C THR A 54 -14.18 -6.94 7.08
N SER A 55 -13.66 -5.82 6.56
CA SER A 55 -14.47 -4.63 6.29
C SER A 55 -14.33 -4.09 4.87
N LEU A 56 -13.13 -4.16 4.28
CA LEU A 56 -12.91 -3.71 2.90
C LEU A 56 -13.22 -4.78 1.86
N PHE A 57 -12.69 -5.97 2.07
CA PHE A 57 -12.80 -7.07 1.11
C PHE A 57 -13.44 -8.31 1.77
N PRO A 58 -14.67 -8.21 2.31
CA PRO A 58 -15.28 -9.34 2.99
C PRO A 58 -15.54 -10.49 2.00
N CYS A 59 -14.85 -11.62 2.19
CA CYS A 59 -15.05 -12.86 1.43
C CYS A 59 -14.75 -14.09 2.30
N ALA A 60 -15.00 -15.29 1.76
CA ALA A 60 -14.80 -16.54 2.50
C ALA A 60 -13.31 -16.78 2.82
N GLU A 61 -12.44 -16.47 1.88
CA GLU A 61 -10.98 -16.61 1.98
C GLU A 61 -10.43 -15.67 3.07
N ASN A 62 -10.85 -14.40 3.05
CA ASN A 62 -10.44 -13.43 4.07
C ASN A 62 -10.96 -13.77 5.47
N ARG A 63 -12.13 -14.43 5.57
CA ARG A 63 -12.63 -14.94 6.84
C ARG A 63 -11.72 -16.04 7.38
N GLN A 64 -11.31 -16.99 6.54
CA GLN A 64 -10.38 -18.05 6.94
C GLN A 64 -9.01 -17.49 7.34
N LEU A 65 -8.49 -16.51 6.60
CA LEU A 65 -7.24 -15.83 6.95
C LEU A 65 -7.34 -15.10 8.30
N GLN A 66 -8.47 -14.44 8.57
CA GLN A 66 -8.71 -13.78 9.85
C GLN A 66 -8.82 -14.79 11.00
N GLU A 67 -9.56 -15.90 10.81
CA GLU A 67 -9.66 -16.99 11.78
C GLU A 67 -8.29 -17.61 12.06
N ALA A 68 -7.46 -17.82 11.03
CA ALA A 68 -6.09 -18.33 11.20
C ALA A 68 -5.23 -17.34 12.01
N ALA A 69 -5.27 -16.05 11.69
CA ALA A 69 -4.52 -15.02 12.39
C ALA A 69 -4.95 -14.84 13.87
N ASP A 70 -6.26 -15.00 14.16
CA ASP A 70 -6.78 -14.93 15.53
C ASP A 70 -6.39 -16.17 16.36
N ASN A 71 -6.21 -17.33 15.72
CA ASN A 71 -5.85 -18.58 16.39
C ASN A 71 -4.33 -18.76 16.59
N ASP A 72 -3.50 -18.44 15.59
CA ASP A 72 -2.04 -18.58 15.64
C ASP A 72 -1.33 -17.54 14.74
N TYR A 73 -1.01 -16.39 15.34
CA TYR A 73 -0.36 -15.29 14.66
C TYR A 73 1.07 -15.62 14.19
N GLU A 74 1.83 -16.43 14.95
CA GLU A 74 3.23 -16.72 14.61
C GLU A 74 3.31 -17.62 13.38
N LEU A 75 2.45 -18.63 13.29
CA LEU A 75 2.33 -19.47 12.10
C LEU A 75 1.84 -18.66 10.89
N TYR A 76 0.87 -17.77 11.09
CA TYR A 76 0.33 -16.89 10.05
C TYR A 76 1.39 -15.94 9.49
N SER A 77 2.20 -15.32 10.36
CA SER A 77 3.24 -14.37 9.96
C SER A 77 4.46 -15.01 9.28
N ASN A 78 4.66 -16.32 9.47
CA ASN A 78 5.79 -17.08 8.91
C ASN A 78 5.42 -17.95 7.69
N GLY A 79 4.13 -18.19 7.45
CA GLY A 79 3.65 -18.92 6.29
C GLY A 79 3.62 -18.01 5.08
N GLY A 80 4.11 -18.47 3.91
CA GLY A 80 4.05 -17.74 2.63
C GLY A 80 2.63 -17.56 2.07
N GLN A 81 1.62 -17.40 2.94
CA GLN A 81 0.24 -17.10 2.60
C GLN A 81 0.04 -15.59 2.44
N ALA A 82 -0.91 -15.21 1.59
CA ALA A 82 -1.30 -13.82 1.42
C ALA A 82 -1.91 -13.26 2.73
N CYS A 83 -1.57 -12.01 3.05
CA CYS A 83 -2.06 -11.35 4.27
C CYS A 83 -3.54 -10.94 4.20
N PHE A 84 -4.08 -10.83 3.00
CA PHE A 84 -5.50 -10.67 2.68
C PHE A 84 -5.68 -10.93 1.18
N ILE A 85 -6.92 -11.06 0.75
CA ILE A 85 -7.32 -11.30 -0.63
C ILE A 85 -8.18 -10.13 -1.12
N VAL A 86 -7.99 -9.74 -2.38
CA VAL A 86 -8.88 -8.79 -3.07
C VAL A 86 -9.61 -9.55 -4.19
N PRO A 87 -10.94 -9.73 -4.08
CA PRO A 87 -11.74 -10.29 -5.17
C PRO A 87 -11.63 -9.44 -6.44
N ASP A 88 -11.49 -10.08 -7.60
CA ASP A 88 -11.31 -9.36 -8.89
C ASP A 88 -12.45 -8.37 -9.17
N GLU A 89 -13.69 -8.74 -8.84
CA GLU A 89 -14.88 -7.90 -8.97
C GLU A 89 -14.84 -6.63 -8.10
N GLN A 90 -14.06 -6.64 -7.02
CA GLN A 90 -13.86 -5.50 -6.12
C GLN A 90 -12.62 -4.68 -6.47
N TYR A 91 -11.70 -5.25 -7.26
CA TYR A 91 -10.47 -4.59 -7.69
C TYR A 91 -10.70 -3.54 -8.79
N GLU A 92 -11.76 -3.67 -9.59
CA GLU A 92 -11.95 -2.82 -10.76
C GLU A 92 -11.98 -1.32 -10.40
N ASN A 93 -11.07 -0.54 -10.99
CA ASN A 93 -10.89 0.89 -10.74
C ASN A 93 -10.54 1.25 -9.27
N LEU A 94 -9.91 0.35 -8.53
CA LEU A 94 -9.44 0.61 -7.17
C LEU A 94 -8.15 1.45 -7.17
N TYR A 95 -8.18 2.53 -6.41
CA TYR A 95 -7.09 3.50 -6.26
C TYR A 95 -6.86 3.79 -4.79
N ILE A 96 -5.72 4.40 -4.49
CA ILE A 96 -5.33 4.75 -3.13
C ILE A 96 -5.14 6.25 -3.07
N ARG A 97 -5.92 6.89 -2.21
CA ARG A 97 -5.76 8.29 -1.84
C ARG A 97 -4.82 8.38 -0.64
N TYR A 98 -3.65 8.95 -0.88
CA TYR A 98 -2.70 9.31 0.15
C TYR A 98 -2.92 10.77 0.53
N ARG A 99 -2.98 11.05 1.84
CA ARG A 99 -3.04 12.42 2.38
C ARG A 99 -1.81 12.64 3.22
N PHE A 100 -1.00 13.62 2.85
CA PHE A 100 0.23 13.99 3.54
C PHE A 100 0.14 15.42 4.07
N LYS A 101 0.88 15.71 5.14
CA LYS A 101 1.11 17.10 5.56
C LYS A 101 1.88 17.84 4.47
N GLY A 102 1.36 18.98 4.05
CA GLY A 102 2.01 19.88 3.10
C GLY A 102 3.06 20.75 3.77
N ARG A 103 3.81 21.49 2.94
CA ARG A 103 4.92 22.35 3.39
C ARG A 103 4.45 23.53 4.26
N SER A 104 3.26 24.05 3.99
CA SER A 104 2.68 25.18 4.74
C SER A 104 1.91 24.65 5.94
N ALA A 105 1.92 25.39 7.05
CA ALA A 105 1.15 25.05 8.24
C ALA A 105 -0.34 24.87 7.89
N GLY A 106 -0.94 23.77 8.34
CA GLY A 106 -2.34 23.43 8.06
C GLY A 106 -2.64 22.98 6.61
N SER A 107 -1.63 22.90 5.74
CA SER A 107 -1.84 22.40 4.37
C SER A 107 -1.77 20.87 4.31
N THR A 108 -2.60 20.30 3.44
CA THR A 108 -2.61 18.86 3.13
C THR A 108 -2.36 18.69 1.63
N VAL A 109 -1.57 17.69 1.28
CA VAL A 109 -1.32 17.29 -0.11
C VAL A 109 -1.97 15.93 -0.31
N GLU A 110 -2.83 15.83 -1.32
CA GLU A 110 -3.42 14.57 -1.74
C GLU A 110 -2.72 14.03 -2.98
N VAL A 111 -2.40 12.74 -2.98
CA VAL A 111 -1.87 12.02 -4.13
C VAL A 111 -2.70 10.77 -4.33
N TYR A 112 -2.99 10.43 -5.59
CA TYR A 112 -3.75 9.26 -5.96
C TYR A 112 -2.84 8.31 -6.71
N GLY A 113 -2.70 7.08 -6.23
CA GLY A 113 -1.90 6.02 -6.86
C GLY A 113 -2.74 4.79 -7.20
N PRO A 114 -2.28 3.96 -8.15
CA PRO A 114 -2.93 2.70 -8.44
C PRO A 114 -2.83 1.75 -7.24
N ALA A 115 -3.82 0.86 -7.09
CA ALA A 115 -3.78 -0.17 -6.06
C ALA A 115 -2.77 -1.27 -6.34
N ASP A 116 -2.51 -1.57 -7.62
CA ASP A 116 -1.49 -2.52 -8.06
C ASP A 116 -0.25 -1.74 -8.52
N PRO A 117 0.96 -2.06 -8.03
CA PRO A 117 1.32 -3.23 -7.21
C PRO A 117 1.45 -2.92 -5.70
N PHE A 118 0.92 -1.81 -5.20
CA PHE A 118 1.17 -1.44 -3.80
C PHE A 118 0.30 -2.21 -2.81
N LEU A 119 -1.03 -2.19 -2.97
CA LEU A 119 -1.99 -2.86 -2.10
C LEU A 119 -2.12 -4.35 -2.43
N CYS A 120 -2.19 -4.71 -3.71
CA CYS A 120 -2.39 -6.09 -4.13
C CYS A 120 -1.89 -6.34 -5.56
N ALA A 121 -1.61 -7.60 -5.88
CA ALA A 121 -1.25 -8.02 -7.23
C ALA A 121 -1.77 -9.43 -7.53
N ARG A 122 -1.77 -9.82 -8.80
CA ARG A 122 -2.00 -11.23 -9.18
C ARG A 122 -0.76 -12.05 -8.85
N ASN A 123 -0.93 -13.16 -8.15
CA ASN A 123 0.13 -14.13 -8.00
C ASN A 123 0.27 -14.94 -9.31
N PRO A 124 1.43 -14.87 -9.99
CA PRO A 124 1.64 -15.60 -11.25
C PRO A 124 1.65 -17.12 -11.08
N GLU A 125 1.88 -17.62 -9.86
CA GLU A 125 1.94 -19.04 -9.52
C GLU A 125 0.59 -19.58 -8.99
N ALA A 126 -0.38 -18.70 -8.71
CA ALA A 126 -1.68 -19.11 -8.22
C ALA A 126 -2.50 -19.80 -9.32
N TYR A 127 -2.96 -21.01 -9.02
CA TYR A 127 -3.76 -21.83 -9.94
C TYR A 127 -5.17 -21.25 -10.18
N ASP A 128 -5.74 -20.58 -9.17
CA ASP A 128 -7.02 -19.86 -9.29
C ASP A 128 -6.76 -18.35 -9.44
N GLN A 129 -7.04 -17.83 -10.64
CA GLN A 129 -6.81 -16.43 -11.00
C GLN A 129 -7.98 -15.50 -10.65
N LYS A 130 -8.98 -15.93 -9.86
CA LYS A 130 -10.14 -15.11 -9.47
C LYS A 130 -9.82 -14.03 -8.42
N PHE A 131 -8.63 -14.08 -7.84
CA PHE A 131 -8.25 -13.28 -6.70
C PHE A 131 -6.90 -12.61 -6.91
N ARG A 132 -6.69 -11.51 -6.20
CA ARG A 132 -5.39 -10.85 -6.04
C ARG A 132 -4.92 -10.99 -4.60
N GLU A 133 -3.63 -11.22 -4.43
CA GLU A 133 -3.01 -11.32 -3.12
C GLU A 133 -2.63 -9.94 -2.60
N GLY A 134 -2.94 -9.70 -1.33
CA GLY A 134 -2.55 -8.50 -0.61
C GLY A 134 -1.04 -8.41 -0.43
N LEU A 135 -0.48 -7.24 -0.72
CA LEU A 135 0.96 -6.94 -0.67
C LEU A 135 1.33 -6.02 0.51
N LEU A 136 0.43 -5.87 1.47
CA LEU A 136 0.73 -5.26 2.77
C LEU A 136 0.92 -6.39 3.79
N PHE A 137 1.97 -6.28 4.58
CA PHE A 137 2.38 -7.31 5.52
C PHE A 137 2.34 -6.79 6.95
N PRO A 138 2.12 -7.67 7.93
CA PRO A 138 2.08 -7.24 9.31
C PRO A 138 3.47 -6.77 9.71
N ASP A 139 3.54 -5.61 10.36
CA ASP A 139 4.73 -5.25 11.09
C ASP A 139 4.95 -6.26 12.22
N SER A 140 6.18 -6.75 12.38
CA SER A 140 6.47 -7.75 13.42
C SER A 140 6.12 -7.17 14.80
N LYS A 141 5.66 -8.02 15.74
CA LYS A 141 5.34 -7.55 17.11
C LYS A 141 6.53 -6.82 17.77
N ALA A 142 7.77 -7.19 17.41
CA ALA A 142 8.97 -6.52 17.90
C ALA A 142 9.09 -5.07 17.39
N LEU A 143 8.75 -4.81 16.12
CA LEU A 143 8.78 -3.47 15.55
C LEU A 143 7.62 -2.60 16.03
N ASN A 144 6.40 -3.13 16.23
CA ASN A 144 5.26 -2.34 16.75
C ASN A 144 5.57 -1.70 18.12
N THR A 145 6.29 -2.40 19.00
CA THR A 145 6.72 -1.88 20.32
C THR A 145 7.75 -0.76 20.21
N VAL A 146 8.54 -0.74 19.14
CA VAL A 146 9.67 0.20 18.92
C VAL A 146 9.26 1.38 18.03
N LEU A 147 8.33 1.16 17.10
CA LEU A 147 7.95 2.09 16.06
C LEU A 147 6.68 2.90 16.39
N GLY A 148 5.80 2.44 17.28
CA GLY A 148 4.56 3.16 17.58
C GLY A 148 3.67 3.31 16.34
N ASN A 149 3.12 4.51 16.08
CA ASN A 149 2.24 4.77 14.93
C ASN A 149 3.01 4.99 13.62
N ARG A 150 3.89 4.05 13.24
CA ARG A 150 4.70 4.13 12.01
C ARG A 150 4.40 3.00 11.05
N TRP A 151 4.38 3.32 9.77
CA TRP A 151 4.24 2.35 8.67
C TRP A 151 5.52 2.37 7.83
N VAL A 152 5.85 1.25 7.20
CA VAL A 152 6.96 1.16 6.25
C VAL A 152 6.39 0.97 4.86
N PHE A 153 6.70 1.89 3.95
CA PHE A 153 6.37 1.79 2.52
C PHE A 153 7.61 1.35 1.77
N GLY A 154 7.60 0.07 1.39
CA GLY A 154 8.70 -0.61 0.71
C GLY A 154 8.70 -0.43 -0.81
N MET A 155 9.42 -1.32 -1.49
CA MET A 155 9.55 -1.32 -2.94
C MET A 155 8.21 -1.48 -3.68
N ASN A 156 7.27 -2.26 -3.16
CA ASN A 156 5.92 -2.36 -3.74
C ASN A 156 5.20 -0.99 -3.80
N PHE A 157 5.39 -0.11 -2.81
CA PHE A 157 4.89 1.28 -2.89
C PHE A 157 5.63 2.06 -3.98
N LEU A 158 6.96 1.96 -4.02
CA LEU A 158 7.80 2.68 -4.98
C LEU A 158 7.62 2.19 -6.43
N HIS A 159 7.13 0.97 -6.64
CA HIS A 159 6.68 0.50 -7.96
C HIS A 159 5.36 1.15 -8.41
N SER A 160 4.58 1.72 -7.47
CA SER A 160 3.35 2.46 -7.78
C SER A 160 3.56 3.99 -7.86
N MET A 161 4.66 4.50 -7.31
CA MET A 161 4.90 5.93 -7.12
C MET A 161 6.36 6.30 -7.44
N PHE A 162 6.57 7.36 -8.22
CA PHE A 162 7.85 8.06 -8.26
C PHE A 162 8.03 8.85 -6.96
N ALA A 163 9.18 8.67 -6.30
CA ALA A 163 9.56 9.41 -5.11
C ALA A 163 10.84 10.21 -5.40
N ALA A 164 10.82 11.51 -5.09
CA ALA A 164 12.01 12.36 -5.14
C ALA A 164 12.29 12.94 -3.75
N LEU A 165 13.49 12.67 -3.23
CA LEU A 165 13.97 13.16 -1.94
C LEU A 165 14.70 14.48 -2.15
N HIS A 166 14.21 15.55 -1.52
CA HIS A 166 14.81 16.87 -1.65
C HIS A 166 15.39 17.31 -0.30
N ILE A 167 16.71 17.44 -0.26
CA ILE A 167 17.46 18.06 0.82
C ILE A 167 17.94 19.42 0.30
N PRO A 168 17.25 20.52 0.64
CA PRO A 168 17.67 21.83 0.16
C PRO A 168 19.05 22.17 0.75
N GLU A 169 20.02 22.40 -0.12
CA GLU A 169 21.33 22.92 0.26
C GLU A 169 21.18 24.43 0.55
N MET A 170 21.60 24.89 1.74
CA MET A 170 21.78 26.31 2.13
C MET A 170 20.61 27.03 2.88
N PRO A 171 20.84 28.20 3.52
CA PRO A 171 20.51 28.49 4.92
C PRO A 171 19.07 28.96 5.13
N SER A 172 18.18 28.74 4.16
CA SER A 172 16.86 29.41 4.07
C SER A 172 15.79 28.86 5.02
N GLY A 173 16.17 28.12 6.07
CA GLY A 173 15.24 27.43 6.97
C GLY A 173 14.31 26.42 6.27
N ALA A 174 14.60 26.04 5.02
CA ALA A 174 13.79 25.11 4.26
C ALA A 174 13.99 23.70 4.83
N LYS A 175 12.89 23.05 5.23
CA LYS A 175 12.93 21.68 5.72
C LYS A 175 13.06 20.70 4.55
N PRO A 176 13.75 19.56 4.73
CA PRO A 176 13.71 18.45 3.77
C PRO A 176 12.27 18.04 3.46
N TYR A 177 12.03 17.64 2.22
CA TYR A 177 10.69 17.22 1.78
C TYR A 177 10.78 16.13 0.72
N VAL A 178 9.67 15.41 0.55
CA VAL A 178 9.52 14.38 -0.47
C VAL A 178 8.46 14.83 -1.47
N ARG A 179 8.69 14.56 -2.76
CA ARG A 179 7.67 14.67 -3.81
C ARG A 179 7.27 13.29 -4.27
N PHE A 180 5.96 13.10 -4.43
CA PHE A 180 5.39 11.89 -4.97
C PHE A 180 4.61 12.18 -6.24
N ALA A 181 4.71 11.28 -7.22
CA ALA A 181 3.84 11.25 -8.38
C ALA A 181 3.48 9.79 -8.69
N PRO A 182 2.23 9.48 -9.05
CA PRO A 182 1.88 8.12 -9.44
C PRO A 182 2.65 7.70 -10.69
N GLN A 183 3.18 6.48 -10.68
CA GLN A 183 3.70 5.87 -11.90
C GLN A 183 2.51 5.53 -12.80
N ARG A 184 2.52 6.04 -14.03
CA ARG A 184 1.53 5.60 -15.03
C ARG A 184 1.93 4.22 -15.50
N GLN A 185 1.16 3.20 -15.11
CA GLN A 185 1.16 1.94 -15.84
C GLN A 185 0.34 2.15 -17.12
N SER A 186 0.95 2.64 -18.20
CA SER A 186 0.33 2.43 -19.50
C SER A 186 0.64 1.00 -19.92
N LYS A 187 -0.34 0.28 -20.49
CA LYS A 187 -0.04 -0.99 -21.18
C LYS A 187 1.03 -0.78 -22.28
N GLU A 188 1.18 0.45 -22.76
CA GLU A 188 2.24 0.88 -23.68
C GLU A 188 3.62 0.99 -23.02
N SER A 189 3.74 1.38 -21.74
CA SER A 189 5.03 1.50 -21.05
C SER A 189 5.67 0.16 -20.74
N VAL A 190 4.87 -0.92 -20.64
CA VAL A 190 5.40 -2.29 -20.50
C VAL A 190 6.15 -2.76 -21.76
N LEU A 191 5.81 -2.20 -22.94
CA LEU A 191 6.54 -2.48 -24.18
C LEU A 191 7.85 -1.68 -24.27
N GLU A 192 7.98 -0.54 -23.60
CA GLU A 192 9.19 0.30 -23.63
C GLU A 192 10.32 -0.17 -22.71
N TYR A 193 10.04 -1.03 -21.71
CA TYR A 193 11.05 -1.59 -20.80
C TYR A 193 11.47 -3.02 -21.15
N THR A 194 11.36 -3.43 -22.42
CA THR A 194 12.04 -4.65 -22.87
C THR A 194 13.54 -4.40 -22.89
N LEU A 195 14.28 -5.10 -22.02
CA LEU A 195 15.74 -5.14 -22.12
C LEU A 195 16.10 -5.66 -23.52
N PRO A 196 17.06 -5.02 -24.22
CA PRO A 196 17.50 -5.52 -25.51
C PRO A 196 17.97 -6.97 -25.35
N PRO A 197 17.66 -7.86 -26.32
CA PRO A 197 18.10 -9.24 -26.24
C PRO A 197 19.62 -9.29 -26.11
N PHE A 198 20.11 -10.14 -25.22
CA PHE A 198 21.54 -10.40 -25.10
C PHE A 198 22.06 -10.85 -26.47
N PRO A 199 23.20 -10.30 -26.96
CA PRO A 199 23.81 -10.80 -28.17
C PRO A 199 24.14 -12.28 -27.96
N ALA A 200 23.61 -13.12 -28.86
CA ALA A 200 23.97 -14.53 -28.89
C ALA A 200 25.48 -14.64 -29.09
N THR A 201 26.18 -15.22 -28.10
CA THR A 201 27.57 -15.66 -28.21
C THR A 201 27.65 -17.00 -28.92
#